data_AF-A0A559J1N0-F1
#
_entry.id   AF-A0A559J1N0-F1
#
_cell.length_a   1.000
_cell.length_b   1.000
_cell.length_c   1.000
_cell.angle_alpha   90.00
_cell.angle_beta   90.00
_cell.angle_gamma   90.00
#
_symmetry.space_group_name_H-M   'P 1'
#
loop_
_entity.id
_entity.type
_entity.pdbx_description
1 polymer ?
#
loop_
_entity_poly.entity_id
_entity_poly.type
_entity_poly.pdbx_seq_one_letter_code
_entity_poly.pdbx_strand_id
1 'polypeptide(L)'
;MNTNELLEWSKTHQVVERTKEGFTVYLENWFKGNRRDYLNTFKEKSNLKVIRTKLDSIQLTHINGYADFVYCNLDILYLGESIGTYRCVFALDGTDADDTIHFDRFTETTIREGTVKVEIVKKALQQGYSIEEIAKLVELDVEWIRPLFEC
;
A
#
# COMPACT_ATOMS: atom_id res chain seq x y z
N MET A 1 -12.20 -11.22 23.52
CA MET A 1 -11.08 -11.81 22.77
C MET A 1 -9.78 -11.28 23.34
N ASN A 2 -8.86 -12.12 23.78
CA ASN A 2 -7.50 -11.72 24.12
C ASN A 2 -6.61 -11.65 22.86
N THR A 3 -5.37 -11.21 23.01
CA THR A 3 -4.43 -11.06 21.88
C THR A 3 -4.20 -12.37 21.11
N ASN A 4 -4.04 -13.49 21.80
CA ASN A 4 -3.78 -14.78 21.13
C ASN A 4 -5.03 -15.24 20.36
N GLU A 5 -6.21 -15.08 20.95
CA GLU A 5 -7.48 -15.39 20.27
C GLU A 5 -7.68 -14.52 19.02
N LEU A 6 -7.30 -13.23 19.06
CA LEU A 6 -7.35 -12.34 17.90
C LEU A 6 -6.37 -12.77 16.80
N LEU A 7 -5.16 -13.16 17.18
CA LEU A 7 -4.17 -13.63 16.22
C LEU A 7 -4.62 -14.94 15.55
N GLU A 8 -5.13 -15.91 16.30
CA GLU A 8 -5.65 -17.16 15.73
C GLU A 8 -6.90 -16.94 14.89
N TRP A 9 -7.80 -16.06 15.34
CA TRP A 9 -8.96 -15.64 14.55
C TRP A 9 -8.52 -15.00 13.22
N SER A 10 -7.51 -14.12 13.26
CA SER A 10 -7.01 -13.42 12.07
C SER A 10 -6.40 -14.37 11.04
N LYS A 11 -5.67 -15.39 11.50
CA LYS A 11 -5.12 -16.46 10.65
C LYS A 11 -6.23 -17.33 10.06
N THR A 12 -7.21 -17.72 10.88
CA THR A 12 -8.34 -18.57 10.47
C THR A 12 -9.12 -17.94 9.33
N HIS A 13 -9.37 -16.63 9.41
CA HIS A 13 -10.13 -15.88 8.40
C HIS A 13 -9.25 -15.21 7.34
N GLN A 14 -7.93 -15.44 7.38
CA GLN A 14 -6.94 -14.94 6.43
C GLN A 14 -6.99 -13.42 6.21
N VAL A 15 -7.32 -12.66 7.26
CA VAL A 15 -7.66 -11.23 7.11
C VAL A 15 -6.51 -10.39 6.56
N VAL A 16 -5.25 -10.73 6.88
CA VAL A 16 -4.09 -10.00 6.37
C VAL A 16 -3.96 -10.16 4.86
N GLU A 17 -4.09 -11.38 4.33
CA GLU A 17 -3.98 -11.62 2.89
C GLU A 17 -5.18 -11.03 2.14
N ARG A 18 -6.39 -11.21 2.68
CA ARG A 18 -7.60 -10.57 2.13
C ARG A 18 -7.52 -9.05 2.13
N THR A 19 -6.87 -8.44 3.13
CA THR A 19 -6.65 -6.99 3.15
C THR A 19 -5.65 -6.55 2.07
N LYS A 20 -4.58 -7.31 1.82
CA LYS A 20 -3.63 -7.01 0.73
C LYS A 20 -4.29 -7.16 -0.65
N GLU A 21 -5.10 -8.20 -0.83
CA GLU A 21 -5.87 -8.40 -2.05
C GLU A 21 -6.91 -7.29 -2.25
N GLY A 22 -7.62 -6.93 -1.18
CA GLY A 22 -8.56 -5.80 -1.15
C GLY A 22 -7.90 -4.50 -1.60
N PHE A 23 -6.71 -4.18 -1.08
CA PHE A 23 -5.95 -3.00 -1.52
C PHE A 23 -5.66 -3.01 -3.02
N THR A 24 -5.27 -4.16 -3.57
CA THR A 24 -5.00 -4.32 -5.01
C THR A 24 -6.28 -4.07 -5.82
N VAL A 25 -7.39 -4.70 -5.42
CA VAL A 25 -8.71 -4.52 -6.06
C VAL A 25 -9.17 -3.07 -5.96
N TYR A 26 -8.96 -2.41 -4.82
CA TYR A 26 -9.31 -1.00 -4.61
C TYR A 26 -8.59 -0.11 -5.63
N LEU A 27 -7.27 -0.27 -5.78
CA LEU A 27 -6.49 0.50 -6.74
C LEU A 27 -6.93 0.24 -8.19
N GLU A 28 -7.23 -1.01 -8.55
CA GLU A 28 -7.74 -1.34 -9.88
C GLU A 28 -9.10 -0.70 -10.16
N ASN A 29 -10.02 -0.77 -9.19
CA ASN A 29 -11.35 -0.19 -9.31
C ASN A 29 -11.29 1.33 -9.43
N TRP A 30 -10.42 1.98 -8.64
CA TRP A 30 -10.20 3.42 -8.77
C TRP A 30 -9.61 3.79 -10.13
N PHE A 31 -8.64 3.03 -10.64
CA PHE A 31 -8.11 3.26 -11.98
C PHE A 31 -9.18 3.11 -13.08
N LYS A 32 -10.05 2.10 -12.98
CA LYS A 32 -11.14 1.85 -13.94
C LYS A 32 -12.26 2.90 -13.84
N GLY A 33 -12.64 3.30 -12.63
CA GLY A 33 -13.78 4.19 -12.37
C GLY A 33 -13.45 5.68 -12.46
N ASN A 34 -12.26 6.10 -12.02
CA ASN A 34 -11.84 7.50 -12.02
C ASN A 34 -10.36 7.66 -12.37
N ARG A 35 -10.02 7.29 -13.60
CA ARG A 35 -8.64 7.31 -14.11
C ARG A 35 -7.92 8.65 -13.95
N ARG A 36 -8.62 9.78 -14.10
CA ARG A 36 -8.00 11.12 -14.02
C ARG A 36 -7.51 11.40 -12.61
N ASP A 37 -8.36 11.17 -11.62
CA ASP A 37 -8.05 11.36 -10.22
C ASP A 37 -6.93 10.41 -9.75
N TYR A 38 -7.02 9.15 -10.18
CA TYR A 38 -5.98 8.16 -9.95
C TYR A 38 -4.61 8.60 -10.50
N LEU A 39 -4.56 9.06 -11.76
CA LEU A 39 -3.32 9.56 -12.37
C LEU A 39 -2.84 10.87 -11.73
N ASN A 40 -3.74 11.72 -11.25
CA ASN A 40 -3.36 12.95 -10.53
C ASN A 40 -2.69 12.63 -9.19
N THR A 41 -3.18 11.59 -8.50
CA THR A 41 -2.65 11.12 -7.22
C THR A 41 -1.27 10.51 -7.40
N PHE A 42 -1.13 9.54 -8.30
CA PHE A 42 0.12 8.80 -8.48
C PHE A 42 1.07 9.39 -9.52
N LYS A 43 0.70 10.49 -10.17
CA LYS A 43 1.39 11.19 -11.29
C LYS A 43 1.59 10.35 -12.56
N GLU A 44 2.06 9.11 -12.45
CA GLU A 44 2.29 8.17 -13.56
C GLU A 44 2.13 6.70 -13.15
N LYS A 45 1.92 5.80 -14.12
CA LYS A 45 1.80 4.35 -13.89
C LYS A 45 3.05 3.71 -13.26
N SER A 46 4.26 4.22 -13.55
CA SER A 46 5.48 3.62 -13.02
C SER A 46 5.64 3.81 -11.51
N ASN A 47 5.01 4.86 -10.95
CA ASN A 47 5.01 5.07 -9.51
C ASN A 47 4.25 3.97 -8.75
N LEU A 48 3.33 3.28 -9.42
CA LEU A 48 2.60 2.17 -8.83
C LEU A 48 3.48 0.94 -8.60
N LYS A 49 4.45 0.70 -9.49
CA LYS A 49 5.35 -0.47 -9.38
C LYS A 49 6.17 -0.45 -8.09
N VAL A 50 6.32 0.72 -7.47
CA VAL A 50 7.13 0.93 -6.26
C VAL A 50 6.29 1.24 -5.02
N ILE A 51 4.96 1.08 -5.12
CA ILE A 51 4.08 1.07 -3.95
C ILE A 51 4.14 -0.32 -3.32
N ARG A 52 4.25 -0.36 -2.00
CA ARG A 52 4.17 -1.58 -1.20
C ARG A 52 3.22 -1.37 -0.04
N THR A 53 2.74 -2.47 0.53
CA THR A 53 2.01 -2.44 1.79
C THR A 53 2.75 -3.20 2.88
N LYS A 54 2.59 -2.75 4.11
CA LYS A 54 3.10 -3.42 5.31
C LYS A 54 1.97 -3.55 6.32
N LEU A 55 1.86 -4.72 6.96
CA LEU A 55 0.92 -4.88 8.07
C LEU A 55 1.32 -3.92 9.20
N ASP A 56 0.41 -3.01 9.55
CA ASP A 56 0.55 -2.11 10.68
C ASP A 56 -0.09 -2.74 11.93
N SER A 57 -1.39 -3.04 11.86
CA SER A 57 -2.12 -3.49 13.04
C SER A 57 -3.35 -4.35 12.73
N ILE A 58 -3.70 -5.21 13.69
CA ILE A 58 -4.97 -5.93 13.77
C ILE A 58 -5.64 -5.52 15.09
N GLN A 59 -6.87 -5.02 15.03
CA GLN A 59 -7.54 -4.38 16.16
C GLN A 59 -8.96 -4.91 16.31
N LEU A 60 -9.30 -5.45 17.49
CA LEU A 60 -10.68 -5.72 17.85
C LEU A 60 -11.30 -4.46 18.45
N THR A 61 -12.42 -4.01 17.91
CA THR A 61 -13.16 -2.83 18.37
C THR A 61 -14.60 -3.19 18.72
N HIS A 62 -15.01 -2.85 19.93
CA HIS A 62 -16.41 -2.87 20.36
C HIS A 62 -17.00 -1.48 20.19
N ILE A 63 -18.09 -1.38 19.43
CA ILE A 63 -18.83 -0.13 19.27
C ILE A 63 -20.14 -0.26 20.06
N ASN A 64 -20.27 0.52 21.14
CA ASN A 64 -21.46 0.47 22.00
C ASN A 64 -22.74 0.79 21.19
N GLY A 65 -23.74 -0.09 21.29
CA GLY A 65 -24.99 0.02 20.54
C GLY A 65 -24.91 -0.43 19.07
N TYR A 66 -23.76 -0.93 18.63
CA TYR A 66 -23.52 -1.52 17.31
C TYR A 66 -22.89 -2.91 17.47
N ALA A 67 -22.17 -3.39 16.45
CA ALA A 67 -21.49 -4.68 16.44
C ALA A 67 -19.99 -4.54 16.76
N ASP A 68 -19.38 -5.69 17.08
CA ASP A 68 -17.94 -5.85 17.21
C ASP A 68 -17.31 -6.08 15.84
N PHE A 69 -16.16 -5.45 15.62
CA PHE A 69 -15.42 -5.55 14.36
C PHE A 69 -13.95 -5.81 14.59
N VAL A 70 -13.32 -6.50 13.64
CA VAL A 70 -11.87 -6.57 13.53
C VAL A 70 -11.41 -5.69 12.39
N TYR A 71 -10.53 -4.75 12.68
CA TYR A 71 -9.83 -3.95 11.68
C TYR A 71 -8.48 -4.57 11.36
N CYS A 72 -8.15 -4.65 10.07
CA CYS A 72 -6.81 -4.95 9.60
C CYS A 72 -6.29 -3.74 8.83
N ASN A 73 -5.20 -3.13 9.33
CA ASN A 73 -4.61 -1.91 8.78
C ASN A 73 -3.29 -2.25 8.07
N LEU A 74 -3.16 -1.78 6.84
CA LEU A 74 -1.92 -1.80 6.07
C LEU A 74 -1.38 -0.37 5.93
N ASP A 75 -0.13 -0.16 6.28
CA ASP A 75 0.61 1.03 5.84
C ASP A 75 0.87 0.93 4.34
N ILE A 76 0.67 2.04 3.63
CA ILE A 76 0.97 2.18 2.22
C ILE A 76 2.28 2.93 2.11
N LEU A 77 3.27 2.28 1.51
CA LEU A 77 4.63 2.80 1.35
C LEU A 77 4.90 3.10 -0.11
N TYR A 78 5.50 4.24 -0.40
CA TYR A 78 6.02 4.62 -1.71
C TYR A 78 7.51 4.90 -1.59
N LEU A 79 8.35 4.09 -2.24
CA LEU A 79 9.82 4.14 -2.11
C LEU A 79 10.31 4.13 -0.65
N GLY A 80 9.63 3.36 0.22
CA GLY A 80 9.96 3.24 1.64
C GLY A 80 9.32 4.29 2.55
N GLU A 81 8.68 5.32 2.00
CA GLU A 81 8.01 6.37 2.78
C GLU A 81 6.52 6.11 2.91
N SER A 82 5.95 6.34 4.11
CA SER A 82 4.50 6.25 4.33
C SER A 82 3.77 7.32 3.53
N ILE A 83 2.73 6.88 2.81
CA ILE A 83 1.80 7.76 2.11
C ILE A 83 0.36 7.57 2.57
N GLY A 84 0.10 6.72 3.56
CA GLY A 84 -1.23 6.53 4.12
C GLY A 84 -1.49 5.11 4.57
N THR A 85 -2.76 4.80 4.79
CA THR A 85 -3.21 3.52 5.32
C THR A 85 -4.38 2.99 4.51
N TYR A 86 -4.41 1.69 4.29
CA TYR A 86 -5.57 0.96 3.79
C TYR A 86 -6.12 0.06 4.91
N ARG A 87 -7.43 0.09 5.14
CA ARG A 87 -8.12 -0.63 6.20
C ARG A 87 -9.21 -1.50 5.62
N CYS A 88 -9.22 -2.79 5.98
CA CYS A 88 -10.40 -3.64 5.86
C CYS A 88 -11.07 -3.83 7.22
N VAL A 89 -12.39 -3.88 7.21
CA VAL A 89 -13.26 -4.11 8.37
C VAL A 89 -13.92 -5.48 8.21
N PHE A 90 -13.81 -6.30 9.24
CA PHE A 90 -14.40 -7.64 9.27
C PHE A 90 -15.37 -7.77 10.44
N ALA A 91 -16.50 -8.43 10.20
CA ALA A 91 -17.36 -8.92 11.28
C ALA A 91 -16.67 -10.08 12.03
N LEU A 92 -17.14 -10.43 13.23
CA LEU A 92 -16.54 -11.51 14.04
C LEU A 92 -16.63 -12.91 13.42
N ASP A 93 -17.50 -13.10 12.43
CA ASP A 93 -17.57 -14.35 11.63
C ASP A 93 -16.59 -14.35 10.44
N GLY A 94 -15.80 -13.27 10.27
CA GLY A 94 -14.82 -13.11 9.21
C GLY A 94 -15.37 -12.55 7.90
N THR A 95 -16.65 -12.20 7.84
CA THR A 95 -17.25 -11.58 6.65
C THR A 95 -16.68 -10.17 6.43
N ASP A 96 -16.41 -9.80 5.17
CA ASP A 96 -16.03 -8.43 4.81
C ASP A 96 -17.20 -7.49 5.09
N ALA A 97 -16.97 -6.46 5.90
CA ALA A 97 -17.98 -5.48 6.24
C ALA A 97 -17.78 -4.16 5.46
N ASP A 98 -16.54 -3.70 5.34
CA ASP A 98 -16.19 -2.45 4.65
C ASP A 98 -14.68 -2.36 4.39
N ASP A 99 -14.28 -1.42 3.54
CA ASP A 99 -12.88 -1.07 3.29
C ASP A 99 -12.70 0.43 3.03
N THR A 100 -11.58 0.98 3.49
CA THR A 100 -11.28 2.40 3.36
C THR A 100 -9.80 2.65 3.13
N ILE A 101 -9.51 3.63 2.27
CA ILE A 101 -8.16 4.15 2.08
C ILE A 101 -8.09 5.58 2.64
N HIS A 102 -6.99 5.89 3.32
CA HIS A 102 -6.70 7.23 3.80
C HIS A 102 -5.28 7.60 3.41
N PHE A 103 -5.11 8.69 2.68
CA PHE A 103 -3.79 9.23 2.34
C PHE A 103 -3.38 10.30 3.34
N ASP A 104 -2.10 10.29 3.70
CA ASP A 104 -1.53 11.28 4.60
C ASP A 104 -1.52 12.68 3.97
N ARG A 105 -1.46 13.72 4.80
CA ARG A 105 -1.37 15.12 4.34
C ARG A 105 -0.15 15.41 3.46
N PHE A 106 0.87 14.55 3.52
CA PHE A 106 2.13 14.72 2.79
C PHE A 106 2.21 13.87 1.52
N THR A 107 1.22 13.03 1.24
CA THR A 107 1.22 12.08 0.14
C THR A 107 1.56 12.72 -1.19
N GLU A 108 0.98 13.87 -1.52
CA GLU A 108 1.30 14.55 -2.78
C GLU A 108 2.78 14.96 -2.87
N THR A 109 3.36 15.43 -1.76
CA THR A 109 4.77 15.85 -1.72
C THR A 109 5.68 14.64 -1.86
N THR A 110 5.44 13.59 -1.07
CA THR A 110 6.19 12.32 -1.13
C THR A 110 6.12 11.69 -2.52
N ILE A 111 4.93 11.62 -3.13
CA ILE A 111 4.78 11.09 -4.48
C ILE A 111 5.52 11.95 -5.50
N ARG A 112 5.43 13.29 -5.40
CA ARG A 112 6.12 14.20 -6.33
C ARG A 112 7.64 14.02 -6.25
N GLU A 113 8.21 13.99 -5.05
CA GLU A 113 9.65 13.84 -4.86
C GLU A 113 10.15 12.47 -5.31
N GLY A 114 9.43 11.40 -4.96
CA GLY A 114 9.78 10.07 -5.44
C GLY A 114 9.57 9.89 -6.95
N THR A 115 8.63 10.62 -7.58
CA THR A 115 8.47 10.58 -9.05
C THR A 115 9.74 11.05 -9.75
N VAL A 116 10.40 12.09 -9.22
CA VAL A 116 11.70 12.55 -9.73
C VAL A 116 12.75 11.43 -9.60
N LYS A 117 12.79 10.71 -8.47
CA LYS A 117 13.68 9.55 -8.30
C LYS A 117 13.37 8.47 -9.34
N VAL A 118 12.10 8.13 -9.56
CA VAL A 118 11.67 7.14 -10.56
C VAL A 118 12.09 7.55 -11.98
N GLU A 119 11.98 8.83 -12.34
CA GLU A 119 12.45 9.34 -13.63
C GLU A 119 13.96 9.21 -13.80
N ILE A 120 14.73 9.49 -12.74
CA ILE A 120 16.18 9.31 -12.72
C ILE A 120 16.53 7.83 -12.90
N VAL A 121 15.85 6.91 -12.19
CA VAL A 121 16.03 5.46 -12.35
C VAL A 121 15.80 5.03 -13.80
N LYS A 122 14.69 5.46 -14.42
CA LYS A 122 14.38 5.13 -15.82
C LYS A 122 15.47 5.62 -16.79
N LYS A 123 15.94 6.86 -16.62
CA LYS A 123 16.98 7.44 -17.48
C LYS A 123 18.33 6.74 -17.32
N ALA A 124 18.70 6.41 -16.08
CA ALA A 124 19.95 5.69 -15.82
C ALA A 124 19.90 4.25 -16.35
N LEU A 125 18.75 3.57 -16.25
CA LEU A 125 18.54 2.26 -16.86
C LEU A 125 18.73 2.31 -18.39
N GLN A 126 18.20 3.33 -19.06
CA GLN A 126 18.39 3.53 -20.51
C GLN A 126 19.85 3.79 -20.89
N GLN A 127 20.66 4.30 -19.97
CA GLN A 127 22.09 4.53 -20.15
C GLN A 127 22.95 3.30 -19.79
N GLY A 128 22.34 2.20 -19.37
CA GLY A 128 23.03 0.94 -19.08
C GLY A 128 23.66 0.84 -17.69
N TYR A 129 23.27 1.70 -16.75
CA TYR A 129 23.73 1.58 -15.36
C TYR A 129 23.13 0.33 -14.69
N SER A 130 23.90 -0.28 -13.79
CA SER A 130 23.43 -1.37 -12.94
C SER A 130 22.43 -0.88 -11.89
N ILE A 131 21.58 -1.80 -11.40
CA ILE A 131 20.60 -1.47 -10.36
C ILE A 131 21.28 -0.99 -9.06
N GLU A 132 22.46 -1.52 -8.73
CA GLU A 132 23.25 -1.13 -7.56
C GLU A 132 23.79 0.31 -7.68
N GLU A 133 24.29 0.69 -8.86
CA GLU A 133 24.75 2.06 -9.13
C GLU A 133 23.59 3.06 -9.05
N ILE A 134 22.43 2.69 -9.62
CA ILE A 134 21.24 3.52 -9.61
C ILE A 134 20.72 3.70 -8.19
N ALA A 135 20.58 2.60 -7.42
CA ALA A 135 20.17 2.61 -6.02
C ALA A 135 21.00 3.61 -5.19
N LYS A 136 22.33 3.59 -5.37
CA LYS A 136 23.24 4.53 -4.72
C LYS A 136 23.01 5.98 -5.17
N LEU A 137 22.73 6.22 -6.45
CA LEU A 137 22.52 7.55 -7.01
C LEU A 137 21.22 8.20 -6.54
N VAL A 138 20.16 7.42 -6.33
CA VAL A 138 18.86 7.92 -5.84
C VAL A 138 18.66 7.75 -4.33
N GLU A 139 19.69 7.28 -3.63
CA GLU A 139 19.69 7.03 -2.19
C GLU A 139 18.51 6.15 -1.73
N LEU A 140 18.32 5.03 -2.42
CA LEU A 140 17.27 4.05 -2.11
C LEU A 140 17.86 2.64 -2.09
N ASP A 141 17.27 1.76 -1.27
CA ASP A 141 17.62 0.35 -1.33
C ASP A 141 17.18 -0.27 -2.67
N VAL A 142 17.99 -1.20 -3.16
CA VAL A 142 17.76 -1.94 -4.41
C VAL A 142 16.35 -2.54 -4.45
N GLU A 143 15.84 -2.98 -3.31
CA GLU A 143 14.50 -3.58 -3.25
C GLU A 143 13.41 -2.62 -3.72
N TRP A 144 13.49 -1.32 -3.42
CA TRP A 144 12.44 -0.35 -3.74
C TRP A 144 12.38 -0.02 -5.23
N ILE A 145 13.52 -0.08 -5.91
CA ILE A 145 13.61 0.26 -7.33
C ILE A 145 13.58 -0.95 -8.25
N ARG A 146 13.83 -2.16 -7.74
CA ARG A 146 13.82 -3.41 -8.53
C ARG A 146 12.57 -3.60 -9.39
N PRO A 147 11.35 -3.33 -8.92
CA PRO A 147 10.15 -3.47 -9.76
C PRO A 147 10.15 -2.60 -11.03
N LEU A 148 10.96 -1.53 -11.08
CA LEU A 148 11.09 -0.68 -12.26
C LEU A 148 11.90 -1.32 -13.40
N PHE A 149 12.64 -2.40 -13.11
CA PHE A 149 13.46 -3.15 -14.06
C PHE A 149 12.73 -4.37 -14.62
N GLU A 150 11.61 -4.75 -14.00
CA GLU A 150 10.76 -5.86 -14.42
C GLU A 150 9.78 -5.33 -15.49
N CYS A 151 9.88 -5.87 -16.70
CA CYS A 151 9.06 -5.49 -17.87
C CYS A 151 7.57 -5.72 -17.60
#